data_AF-R5API6-F1
#
_entry.id   AF-R5API6-F1
#
_cell.length_a   1.000
_cell.length_b   1.000
_cell.length_c   1.000
_cell.angle_alpha   90.00
_cell.angle_beta   90.00
_cell.angle_gamma   90.00
#
_symmetry.space_group_name_H-M   'P 1'
#
loop_
_entity.id
_entity.type
_entity.pdbx_description
1 polymer ?
#
loop_
_entity_poly.entity_id
_entity_poly.type
_entity_poly.pdbx_seq_one_letter_code
_entity_poly.pdbx_strand_id
1 'polypeptide(L)'
;MHLGVAAFQMEKRGIRTERGNINREIEVTNQKLRQLKARISKLQSWLKEEAANTEPPTLAEVIQGILSRREQTGKPGCYTAVNNLKAAAKMLNFLQENQIVDMDGLTEKMAGMFGEQREISEKLKPIDRRLKTLDGHISNAEKYLKYCEVYGKYRRQPPKKQEAFYEAYRMELTHYEAAGRYLDGVMNGRTSIPLKAWKAEQEKLTAERKELSRRYLALKDEVKEAERIRKGVYAILREENRKEQPTHKQDLDR
;
A
#
# COMPACT_ATOMS: atom_id res chain seq x y z
N MET A 1 -7.30 71.21 -5.16
CA MET A 1 -8.11 72.37 -5.60
C MET A 1 -7.25 73.34 -6.40
N HIS A 2 -7.82 74.12 -7.32
CA HIS A 2 -7.06 75.12 -8.08
C HIS A 2 -6.55 76.21 -7.12
N LEU A 3 -5.22 76.44 -7.08
CA LEU A 3 -4.67 77.61 -6.38
C LEU A 3 -5.05 78.85 -7.19
N GLY A 4 -5.84 79.75 -6.61
CA GLY A 4 -6.06 81.07 -7.24
C GLY A 4 -4.72 81.80 -7.45
N VAL A 5 -4.66 82.64 -8.48
CA VAL A 5 -3.42 83.30 -8.97
C VAL A 5 -2.62 83.99 -7.85
N ALA A 6 -3.31 84.63 -6.90
CA ALA A 6 -2.68 85.30 -5.75
C ALA A 6 -1.98 84.32 -4.78
N ALA A 7 -2.65 83.22 -4.42
CA ALA A 7 -2.07 82.20 -3.54
C ALA A 7 -0.90 81.48 -4.21
N PHE A 8 -0.98 81.25 -5.53
CA PHE A 8 0.11 80.64 -6.31
C PHE A 8 1.37 81.50 -6.36
N GLN A 9 1.22 82.82 -6.54
CA GLN A 9 2.35 83.76 -6.54
C GLN A 9 2.99 83.91 -5.15
N MET A 10 2.20 83.86 -4.08
CA MET A 10 2.70 83.87 -2.70
C MET A 10 3.49 82.59 -2.36
N GLU A 11 2.97 81.43 -2.74
CA GLU A 11 3.66 80.13 -2.57
C GLU A 11 4.96 80.06 -3.38
N LYS A 12 4.97 80.61 -4.60
CA LYS A 12 6.19 80.70 -5.44
C LYS A 12 7.26 81.61 -4.84
N ARG A 13 6.86 82.59 -4.00
CA ARG A 13 7.75 83.45 -3.21
C ARG A 13 8.10 82.85 -1.84
N GLY A 14 7.69 81.61 -1.56
CA GLY A 14 7.98 80.90 -0.30
C GLY A 14 7.05 81.23 0.87
N ILE A 15 5.99 82.02 0.66
CA ILE A 15 5.01 82.37 1.69
C ILE A 15 3.92 81.31 1.71
N ARG A 16 3.79 80.59 2.84
CA ARG A 16 2.76 79.57 3.01
C ARG A 16 1.37 80.21 3.07
N THR A 17 0.43 79.63 2.33
CA THR A 17 -0.98 80.04 2.28
C THR A 17 -1.87 78.93 2.84
N GLU A 18 -3.02 79.29 3.40
CA GLU A 18 -3.99 78.31 3.91
C GLU A 18 -4.46 77.34 2.81
N ARG A 19 -4.73 77.86 1.60
CA ARG A 19 -5.06 77.04 0.42
C ARG A 19 -3.92 76.11 -0.01
N GLY A 20 -2.67 76.55 0.11
CA GLY A 20 -1.49 75.72 -0.15
C GLY A 20 -1.34 74.59 0.87
N ASN A 21 -1.55 74.88 2.16
CA ASN A 21 -1.55 73.86 3.22
C ASN A 21 -2.66 72.82 3.01
N ILE A 22 -3.88 73.25 2.69
CA ILE A 22 -5.01 72.36 2.36
C ILE A 22 -4.68 71.46 1.17
N ASN A 23 -4.05 72.00 0.12
CA ASN A 23 -3.66 71.18 -1.04
C ASN A 23 -2.60 70.12 -0.71
N ARG A 24 -1.63 70.42 0.18
CA ARG A 24 -0.64 69.44 0.65
C ARG A 24 -1.29 68.34 1.49
N GLU A 25 -2.26 68.68 2.35
CA GLU A 25 -3.03 67.68 3.10
C GLU A 25 -3.88 66.78 2.20
N ILE A 26 -4.51 67.36 1.16
CA ILE A 26 -5.23 66.61 0.14
C ILE A 26 -4.28 65.65 -0.60
N GLU A 27 -3.07 66.09 -0.92
CA GLU A 27 -2.07 65.26 -1.61
C GLU A 27 -1.63 64.07 -0.75
N VAL A 28 -1.32 64.30 0.54
CA VAL A 28 -1.00 63.23 1.51
C VAL A 28 -2.17 62.26 1.66
N THR A 29 -3.40 62.77 1.72
CA THR A 29 -4.62 61.94 1.83
C THR A 29 -4.84 61.11 0.57
N ASN A 30 -4.64 61.68 -0.61
CA ASN A 30 -4.71 60.96 -1.89
C ASN A 30 -3.62 59.89 -2.01
N GLN A 31 -2.42 60.14 -1.49
CA GLN A 31 -1.35 59.13 -1.46
C GLN A 31 -1.75 57.94 -0.58
N LYS A 32 -2.33 58.19 0.60
CA LYS A 32 -2.86 57.15 1.49
C LYS A 32 -4.01 56.37 0.83
N LEU A 33 -4.92 57.05 0.13
CA LEU A 33 -6.00 56.42 -0.63
C LEU A 33 -5.48 55.51 -1.74
N ARG A 34 -4.42 55.93 -2.47
CA ARG A 34 -3.77 55.09 -3.49
C ARG A 34 -3.11 53.85 -2.87
N GLN A 35 -2.44 54.00 -1.73
CA GLN A 35 -1.86 52.86 -1.00
C GLN A 35 -2.94 51.89 -0.51
N LEU A 36 -4.04 52.40 0.04
CA LEU A 36 -5.17 51.59 0.49
C LEU A 36 -5.80 50.83 -0.69
N LYS A 37 -6.02 51.50 -1.82
CA LYS A 37 -6.54 50.87 -3.04
C LYS A 37 -5.62 49.77 -3.55
N ALA A 38 -4.31 50.00 -3.60
CA ALA A 38 -3.34 48.98 -4.01
C ALA A 38 -3.37 47.76 -3.07
N ARG A 39 -3.52 47.99 -1.76
CA ARG A 39 -3.60 46.91 -0.76
C ARG A 39 -4.91 46.13 -0.88
N ILE A 40 -6.04 46.80 -1.12
CA ILE A 40 -7.33 46.17 -1.42
C ILE A 40 -7.23 45.33 -2.69
N SER A 41 -6.66 45.85 -3.78
CA SER A 41 -6.50 45.08 -5.03
C SER A 41 -5.60 43.85 -4.84
N LYS A 42 -4.55 43.95 -4.02
CA LYS A 42 -3.70 42.79 -3.68
C LYS A 42 -4.48 41.73 -2.91
N LEU A 43 -5.28 42.15 -1.92
CA LEU A 43 -6.14 41.24 -1.16
C LEU A 43 -7.23 40.60 -2.05
N GLN A 44 -7.78 41.33 -3.01
CA GLN A 44 -8.74 40.81 -3.98
C GLN A 44 -8.11 39.77 -4.92
N SER A 45 -6.88 39.99 -5.38
CA SER A 45 -6.14 38.98 -6.17
C SER A 45 -5.90 37.72 -5.35
N TRP A 46 -5.44 37.88 -4.10
CA TRP A 46 -5.21 36.76 -3.19
C TRP A 46 -6.49 35.97 -2.90
N LEU A 47 -7.62 36.65 -2.62
CA LEU A 47 -8.92 36.01 -2.44
C LEU A 47 -9.38 35.24 -3.69
N LYS A 48 -9.08 35.77 -4.88
CA LYS A 48 -9.43 35.13 -6.15
C LYS A 48 -8.56 33.89 -6.44
N GLU A 49 -7.28 33.96 -6.09
CA GLU A 49 -6.35 32.82 -6.15
C GLU A 49 -6.76 31.73 -5.14
N GLU A 50 -7.12 32.12 -3.91
CA GLU A 50 -7.59 31.20 -2.87
C GLU A 50 -8.94 30.55 -3.25
N ALA A 51 -9.86 31.32 -3.83
CA ALA A 51 -11.15 30.82 -4.33
C ALA A 51 -11.02 29.94 -5.58
N ALA A 52 -9.87 29.93 -6.27
CA ALA A 52 -9.57 28.98 -7.34
C ALA A 52 -8.98 27.66 -6.80
N ASN A 53 -8.42 27.66 -5.59
CA ASN A 53 -7.89 26.50 -4.88
C ASN A 53 -8.94 25.90 -3.92
N THR A 54 -10.15 25.60 -4.41
CA THR A 54 -11.26 25.06 -3.58
C THR A 54 -11.15 23.58 -3.26
N GLU A 55 -10.19 22.86 -3.84
CA GLU A 55 -9.98 21.46 -3.51
C GLU A 55 -9.20 21.36 -2.19
N PRO A 56 -9.69 20.59 -1.21
CA PRO A 56 -8.96 20.38 0.03
C PRO A 56 -7.58 19.77 -0.29
N PRO A 57 -6.51 20.21 0.40
CA PRO A 57 -5.17 19.74 0.12
C PRO A 57 -5.11 18.22 0.27
N THR A 58 -4.49 17.57 -0.69
CA THR A 58 -4.29 16.12 -0.67
C THR A 58 -3.43 15.71 0.52
N LEU A 59 -3.55 14.46 0.95
CA LEU A 59 -2.74 13.89 2.01
C LEU A 59 -1.23 14.04 1.74
N ALA A 60 -0.82 13.90 0.47
CA ALA A 60 0.56 14.12 0.05
C ALA A 60 1.01 15.56 0.27
N GLU A 61 0.19 16.55 -0.11
CA GLU A 61 0.48 17.98 0.08
C GLU A 61 0.52 18.36 1.57
N VAL A 62 -0.41 17.82 2.38
CA VAL A 62 -0.42 18.02 3.83
C VAL A 62 0.87 17.49 4.45
N ILE A 63 1.28 16.26 4.12
CA ILE A 63 2.52 15.66 4.62
C ILE A 63 3.73 16.46 4.16
N GLN A 64 3.80 16.83 2.87
CA GLN A 64 4.89 17.62 2.33
C GLN A 64 5.01 18.96 3.06
N GLY A 65 3.90 19.66 3.30
CA GLY A 65 3.88 20.91 4.06
C GLY A 65 4.40 20.73 5.50
N ILE A 66 3.99 19.66 6.20
CA ILE A 66 4.50 19.35 7.55
C ILE A 66 6.01 19.11 7.53
N LEU A 67 6.50 18.35 6.54
CA LEU A 67 7.92 18.03 6.40
C LEU A 67 8.76 19.29 6.11
N SER A 68 8.34 20.12 5.15
CA SER A 68 9.05 21.36 4.80
C SER A 68 9.10 22.36 5.96
N ARG A 69 8.01 22.51 6.72
CA ARG A 69 8.01 23.37 7.93
C ARG A 69 9.02 22.89 8.96
N ARG A 70 9.12 21.58 9.18
CA ARG A 70 10.01 21.00 10.19
C ARG A 70 11.48 21.18 9.82
N GLU A 71 11.83 21.00 8.54
CA GLU A 71 13.18 21.24 8.01
C GLU A 71 13.66 22.66 8.31
N GLN A 72 12.79 23.66 8.14
CA GLN A 72 13.12 25.06 8.41
C GLN A 72 13.31 25.38 9.91
N THR A 73 12.62 24.66 10.81
CA THR A 73 12.65 24.94 12.25
C THR A 73 13.83 24.31 13.01
N GLY A 74 14.55 23.36 12.42
CA GLY A 74 15.74 22.73 13.01
C GLY A 74 15.52 21.96 14.33
N LYS A 75 14.26 21.78 14.79
CA LYS A 75 13.97 21.12 16.06
C LYS A 75 13.99 19.59 15.90
N PRO A 76 14.81 18.85 16.67
CA PRO A 76 14.75 17.39 16.70
C PRO A 76 13.48 16.96 17.44
N GLY A 77 12.42 16.65 16.69
CA GLY A 77 11.29 15.84 17.18
C GLY A 77 11.69 14.36 17.27
N CYS A 78 10.73 13.43 17.39
CA CYS A 78 10.95 11.97 17.28
C CYS A 78 11.30 11.55 15.82
N TYR A 79 12.20 12.31 15.22
CA TYR A 79 12.76 12.24 13.89
C TYR A 79 14.30 12.10 14.00
N THR A 80 14.80 11.48 15.08
CA THR A 80 16.15 10.88 15.06
C THR A 80 16.19 9.64 14.16
N ALA A 81 15.05 9.14 13.69
CA ALA A 81 14.96 8.10 12.66
C ALA A 81 14.88 8.68 11.23
N VAL A 82 15.48 9.87 10.97
CA VAL A 82 15.72 10.40 9.61
C VAL A 82 16.85 9.64 8.92
N ASN A 83 16.50 8.43 8.52
CA ASN A 83 16.71 8.01 7.13
C ASN A 83 15.65 8.70 6.19
N ASN A 84 15.13 9.89 6.55
CA ASN A 84 13.76 10.33 6.21
C ASN A 84 13.56 11.05 4.89
N LEU A 85 14.57 11.52 4.16
CA LEU A 85 14.31 12.04 2.81
C LEU A 85 13.85 10.91 1.88
N LYS A 86 14.53 9.75 1.93
CA LYS A 86 14.17 8.58 1.13
C LYS A 86 12.82 7.98 1.56
N ALA A 87 12.56 7.94 2.87
CA ALA A 87 11.28 7.43 3.38
C ALA A 87 10.11 8.38 3.08
N ALA A 88 10.32 9.70 3.20
CA ALA A 88 9.34 10.71 2.79
C ALA A 88 9.06 10.66 1.29
N ALA A 89 10.11 10.59 0.46
CA ALA A 89 9.95 10.46 -0.98
C ALA A 89 9.16 9.20 -1.35
N LYS A 90 9.46 8.04 -0.74
CA LYS A 90 8.68 6.81 -0.93
C LYS A 90 7.22 6.94 -0.52
N MET A 91 6.96 7.58 0.61
CA MET A 91 5.61 7.84 1.10
C MET A 91 4.83 8.74 0.14
N LEU A 92 5.41 9.87 -0.27
CA LEU A 92 4.79 10.79 -1.21
C LEU A 92 4.54 10.14 -2.57
N ASN A 93 5.54 9.41 -3.12
CA ASN A 93 5.38 8.66 -4.36
C ASN A 93 4.27 7.62 -4.25
N PHE A 94 4.22 6.84 -3.16
CA PHE A 94 3.16 5.85 -2.97
C PHE A 94 1.77 6.48 -2.94
N LEU A 95 1.61 7.62 -2.25
CA LEU A 95 0.35 8.35 -2.20
C LEU A 95 -0.05 8.87 -3.59
N GLN A 96 0.90 9.45 -4.34
CA GLN A 96 0.65 10.00 -5.68
C GLN A 96 0.38 8.91 -6.72
N GLU A 97 1.21 7.87 -6.80
CA GLU A 97 1.09 6.75 -7.75
C GLU A 97 -0.23 6.00 -7.58
N ASN A 98 -0.74 5.92 -6.35
CA ASN A 98 -2.00 5.26 -6.03
C ASN A 98 -3.18 6.22 -5.93
N GLN A 99 -3.01 7.51 -6.27
CA GLN A 99 -4.05 8.54 -6.24
C GLN A 99 -4.76 8.64 -4.88
N ILE A 100 -4.00 8.47 -3.80
CA ILE A 100 -4.50 8.50 -2.43
C ILE A 100 -4.58 9.96 -1.99
N VAL A 101 -5.81 10.49 -1.96
CA VAL A 101 -6.08 11.88 -1.63
C VAL A 101 -6.24 12.13 -0.13
N ASP A 102 -6.64 11.13 0.65
CA ASP A 102 -6.91 11.26 2.08
C ASP A 102 -6.59 9.95 2.86
N MET A 103 -6.86 9.98 4.17
CA MET A 103 -6.63 8.84 5.06
C MET A 103 -7.58 7.66 4.80
N ASP A 104 -8.76 7.93 4.27
CA ASP A 104 -9.76 6.91 3.94
C ASP A 104 -9.31 6.14 2.71
N GLY A 105 -8.88 6.83 1.65
CA GLY A 105 -8.27 6.22 0.46
C GLY A 105 -7.01 5.41 0.79
N LEU A 106 -6.19 5.85 1.76
CA LEU A 106 -5.05 5.06 2.24
C LEU A 106 -5.52 3.76 2.90
N THR A 107 -6.59 3.82 3.68
CA THR A 107 -7.17 2.67 4.38
C THR A 107 -7.82 1.70 3.40
N GLU A 108 -8.57 2.21 2.42
CA GLU A 108 -9.18 1.43 1.33
C GLU A 108 -8.12 0.73 0.48
N LYS A 109 -7.05 1.44 0.10
CA LYS A 109 -5.94 0.83 -0.66
C LYS A 109 -5.35 -0.35 0.11
N MET A 110 -5.09 -0.17 1.41
CA MET A 110 -4.55 -1.23 2.26
C MET A 110 -5.51 -2.41 2.39
N ALA A 111 -6.81 -2.15 2.58
CA ALA A 111 -7.83 -3.18 2.64
C ALA A 111 -7.90 -3.99 1.33
N GLY A 112 -7.79 -3.31 0.17
CA GLY A 112 -7.71 -3.95 -1.14
C GLY A 112 -6.49 -4.88 -1.26
N MET A 113 -5.29 -4.41 -0.91
CA MET A 113 -4.08 -5.23 -0.97
C MET A 113 -4.16 -6.46 -0.04
N PHE A 114 -4.70 -6.31 1.17
CA PHE A 114 -4.94 -7.45 2.06
C PHE A 114 -6.01 -8.40 1.52
N GLY A 115 -7.04 -7.86 0.86
CA GLY A 115 -8.08 -8.63 0.16
C GLY A 115 -7.47 -9.51 -0.92
N GLU A 116 -6.68 -8.94 -1.83
CA GLU A 116 -5.98 -9.67 -2.89
C GLU A 116 -5.04 -10.76 -2.32
N GLN A 117 -4.30 -10.43 -1.26
CA GLN A 117 -3.41 -11.39 -0.61
C GLN A 117 -4.19 -12.58 -0.05
N ARG A 118 -5.34 -12.30 0.58
CA ARG A 118 -6.25 -13.33 1.09
C ARG A 118 -6.83 -14.16 -0.05
N GLU A 119 -7.30 -13.54 -1.12
CA GLU A 119 -7.83 -14.26 -2.28
C GLU A 119 -6.82 -15.23 -2.90
N ILE A 120 -5.56 -14.80 -3.07
CA ILE A 120 -4.51 -15.68 -3.59
C ILE A 120 -4.28 -16.86 -2.62
N SER A 121 -4.26 -16.59 -1.31
CA SER A 121 -4.15 -17.64 -0.31
C SER A 121 -5.31 -18.63 -0.36
N GLU A 122 -6.54 -18.15 -0.49
CA GLU A 122 -7.73 -19.01 -0.62
C GLU A 122 -7.71 -19.83 -1.92
N LYS A 123 -7.19 -19.28 -3.03
CA LYS A 123 -6.99 -20.02 -4.30
C LYS A 123 -5.90 -21.10 -4.20
N LEU A 124 -4.84 -20.84 -3.44
CA LEU A 124 -3.75 -21.81 -3.23
C LEU A 124 -4.20 -23.04 -2.41
N LYS A 125 -5.03 -22.86 -1.40
CA LYS A 125 -5.49 -23.96 -0.52
C LYS A 125 -6.08 -25.18 -1.26
N PRO A 126 -7.08 -25.04 -2.16
CA PRO A 126 -7.62 -26.18 -2.88
C PRO A 126 -6.59 -26.81 -3.84
N ILE A 127 -5.71 -26.01 -4.45
CA ILE A 127 -4.63 -26.51 -5.32
C ILE A 127 -3.67 -27.38 -4.52
N ASP A 128 -3.21 -26.92 -3.35
CA ASP A 128 -2.29 -27.70 -2.50
C ASP A 128 -2.94 -28.98 -1.97
N ARG A 129 -4.23 -28.92 -1.59
CA ARG A 129 -4.99 -30.11 -1.21
C ARG A 129 -5.07 -31.11 -2.35
N ARG A 130 -5.39 -30.64 -3.56
CA ARG A 130 -5.52 -31.49 -4.75
C ARG A 130 -4.18 -32.10 -5.16
N LEU A 131 -3.10 -31.32 -5.16
CA LEU A 131 -1.75 -31.83 -5.40
C LEU A 131 -1.38 -32.93 -4.42
N LYS A 132 -1.62 -32.73 -3.11
CA LYS A 132 -1.38 -33.78 -2.10
C LYS A 132 -2.20 -35.05 -2.36
N THR A 133 -3.45 -34.91 -2.81
CA THR A 133 -4.28 -36.06 -3.21
C THR A 133 -3.69 -36.76 -4.44
N LEU A 134 -3.29 -36.02 -5.46
CA LEU A 134 -2.69 -36.55 -6.68
C LEU A 134 -1.36 -37.25 -6.41
N ASP A 135 -0.51 -36.72 -5.53
CA ASP A 135 0.72 -37.37 -5.09
C ASP A 135 0.46 -38.76 -4.51
N GLY A 136 -0.59 -38.88 -3.67
CA GLY A 136 -1.04 -40.16 -3.13
C GLY A 136 -1.54 -41.13 -4.20
N HIS A 137 -2.32 -40.63 -5.16
CA HIS A 137 -2.82 -41.42 -6.28
C HIS A 137 -1.69 -41.94 -7.17
N ILE A 138 -0.79 -41.05 -7.59
CA ILE A 138 0.34 -41.36 -8.47
C ILE A 138 1.30 -42.32 -7.77
N SER A 139 1.67 -42.07 -6.51
CA SER A 139 2.59 -42.94 -5.77
C SER A 139 2.06 -44.36 -5.61
N ASN A 140 0.76 -44.53 -5.28
CA ASN A 140 0.17 -45.86 -5.17
C ASN A 140 0.01 -46.53 -6.53
N ALA A 141 -0.39 -45.80 -7.58
CA ALA A 141 -0.43 -46.36 -8.94
C ALA A 141 0.94 -46.83 -9.43
N GLU A 142 2.00 -46.06 -9.18
CA GLU A 142 3.36 -46.45 -9.56
C GLU A 142 3.82 -47.69 -8.80
N LYS A 143 3.55 -47.78 -7.48
CA LYS A 143 3.84 -49.00 -6.69
C LYS A 143 3.06 -50.21 -7.20
N TYR A 144 1.78 -50.05 -7.49
CA TYR A 144 0.92 -51.11 -8.01
C TYR A 144 1.44 -51.63 -9.35
N LEU A 145 1.77 -50.73 -10.28
CA LEU A 145 2.32 -51.10 -11.59
C LEU A 145 3.72 -51.70 -11.50
N LYS A 146 4.57 -51.20 -10.59
CA LYS A 146 5.94 -51.68 -10.39
C LYS A 146 5.97 -53.12 -9.86
N TYR A 147 5.06 -53.47 -8.96
CA TYR A 147 5.07 -54.76 -8.26
C TYR A 147 4.05 -55.78 -8.80
N CYS A 148 3.29 -55.42 -9.85
CA CYS A 148 2.27 -56.31 -10.43
C CYS A 148 2.86 -57.63 -10.95
N GLU A 149 4.07 -57.60 -11.54
CA GLU A 149 4.73 -58.81 -12.04
C GLU A 149 5.18 -59.74 -10.91
N VAL A 150 5.70 -59.16 -9.82
CA VAL A 150 6.13 -59.91 -8.63
C VAL A 150 4.91 -60.59 -7.99
N TYR A 151 3.80 -59.86 -7.86
CA TYR A 151 2.54 -60.42 -7.37
C TYR A 151 1.99 -61.51 -8.31
N GLY A 152 2.09 -61.31 -9.63
CA GLY A 152 1.71 -62.31 -10.62
C GLY A 152 2.54 -63.60 -10.51
N LYS A 153 3.85 -63.50 -10.23
CA LYS A 153 4.73 -64.64 -9.95
C LYS A 153 4.34 -65.33 -8.64
N TYR A 154 4.09 -64.57 -7.58
CA TYR A 154 3.63 -65.08 -6.29
C TYR A 154 2.33 -65.90 -6.43
N ARG A 155 1.33 -65.38 -7.14
CA ARG A 155 0.04 -66.06 -7.36
C ARG A 155 0.15 -67.37 -8.14
N ARG A 156 1.20 -67.52 -8.95
CA ARG A 156 1.47 -68.74 -9.74
C ARG A 156 2.31 -69.77 -8.99
N GLN A 157 2.86 -69.44 -7.82
CA GLN A 157 3.61 -70.41 -7.01
C GLN A 157 2.67 -71.51 -6.50
N PRO A 158 3.13 -72.77 -6.41
CA PRO A 158 2.37 -73.81 -5.74
C PRO A 158 2.22 -73.47 -4.26
N PRO A 159 1.12 -73.87 -3.58
CA PRO A 159 0.85 -73.52 -2.19
C PRO A 159 2.04 -73.80 -1.24
N LYS A 160 2.77 -74.90 -1.47
CA LYS A 160 3.95 -75.31 -0.69
C LYS A 160 5.16 -74.35 -0.79
N LYS A 161 5.24 -73.52 -1.82
CA LYS A 161 6.35 -72.55 -2.04
C LYS A 161 5.91 -71.10 -1.86
N GLN A 162 4.62 -70.88 -1.64
CA GLN A 162 4.02 -69.55 -1.62
C GLN A 162 4.49 -68.75 -0.41
N GLU A 163 4.59 -69.36 0.77
CA GLU A 163 5.06 -68.70 1.99
C GLU A 163 6.55 -68.29 1.89
N ALA A 164 7.42 -69.19 1.42
CA ALA A 164 8.84 -68.88 1.20
C ALA A 164 9.03 -67.75 0.16
N PHE A 165 8.22 -67.73 -0.90
CA PHE A 165 8.25 -66.64 -1.88
C PHE A 165 7.74 -65.33 -1.27
N TYR A 166 6.70 -65.40 -0.42
CA TYR A 166 6.17 -64.23 0.26
C TYR A 166 7.23 -63.58 1.15
N GLU A 167 7.94 -64.35 1.98
CA GLU A 167 8.99 -63.82 2.84
C GLU A 167 10.18 -63.25 2.04
N ALA A 168 10.53 -63.86 0.91
CA ALA A 168 11.60 -63.37 0.05
C ALA A 168 11.27 -62.03 -0.65
N TYR A 169 9.99 -61.78 -0.98
CA TYR A 169 9.50 -60.57 -1.67
C TYR A 169 8.51 -59.78 -0.83
N ARG A 170 8.66 -59.86 0.51
CA ARG A 170 7.66 -59.37 1.47
C ARG A 170 7.35 -57.90 1.28
N MET A 171 8.38 -57.09 1.05
CA MET A 171 8.25 -55.64 0.88
C MET A 171 7.44 -55.31 -0.38
N GLU A 172 7.78 -55.93 -1.51
CA GLU A 172 7.12 -55.70 -2.80
C GLU A 172 5.66 -56.13 -2.77
N LEU A 173 5.38 -57.31 -2.21
CA LEU A 173 4.02 -57.83 -2.09
C LEU A 173 3.17 -56.98 -1.13
N THR A 174 3.74 -56.57 0.01
CA THR A 174 3.05 -55.69 0.97
C THR A 174 2.72 -54.33 0.33
N HIS A 175 3.66 -53.74 -0.42
CA HIS A 175 3.42 -52.49 -1.12
C HIS A 175 2.41 -52.62 -2.26
N TYR A 176 2.44 -53.72 -3.00
CA TYR A 176 1.46 -54.00 -4.04
C TYR A 176 0.04 -54.11 -3.47
N GLU A 177 -0.14 -54.92 -2.41
CA GLU A 177 -1.44 -55.13 -1.79
C GLU A 177 -1.99 -53.85 -1.15
N ALA A 178 -1.14 -53.08 -0.46
CA ALA A 178 -1.53 -51.80 0.11
C ALA A 178 -1.94 -50.79 -0.98
N ALA A 179 -1.18 -50.72 -2.08
CA ALA A 179 -1.51 -49.87 -3.22
C ALA A 179 -2.82 -50.31 -3.90
N GLY A 180 -3.06 -51.62 -4.03
CA GLY A 180 -4.30 -52.18 -4.56
C GLY A 180 -5.51 -51.75 -3.72
N ARG A 181 -5.49 -51.98 -2.41
CA ARG A 181 -6.56 -51.57 -1.49
C ARG A 181 -6.85 -50.07 -1.56
N TYR A 182 -5.80 -49.24 -1.66
CA TYR A 182 -5.96 -47.80 -1.81
C TYR A 182 -6.64 -47.44 -3.15
N LEU A 183 -6.17 -48.03 -4.25
CA LEU A 183 -6.70 -47.77 -5.58
C LEU A 183 -8.14 -48.26 -5.71
N ASP A 184 -8.53 -49.37 -5.09
CA ASP A 184 -9.91 -49.86 -5.10
C ASP A 184 -10.89 -48.78 -4.59
N GLY A 185 -10.54 -48.08 -3.51
CA GLY A 185 -11.34 -46.97 -2.97
C GLY A 185 -11.31 -45.70 -3.82
N VAL A 186 -10.21 -45.40 -4.52
CA VAL A 186 -10.07 -44.20 -5.36
C VAL A 186 -10.72 -44.39 -6.73
N MET A 187 -10.70 -45.60 -7.26
CA MET A 187 -11.11 -45.91 -8.62
C MET A 187 -12.62 -46.04 -8.80
N ASN A 188 -13.40 -46.25 -7.71
CA ASN A 188 -14.87 -46.31 -7.74
C ASN A 188 -15.42 -47.16 -8.90
N GLY A 189 -14.86 -48.35 -9.13
CA GLY A 189 -15.29 -49.27 -10.18
C GLY A 189 -14.72 -49.01 -11.58
N ARG A 190 -13.83 -48.02 -11.75
CA ARG A 190 -13.09 -47.83 -13.01
C ARG A 190 -12.10 -48.97 -13.24
N THR A 191 -12.08 -49.49 -14.46
CA THR A 191 -11.26 -50.65 -14.83
C THR A 191 -9.79 -50.32 -15.10
N SER A 192 -9.45 -49.06 -15.40
CA SER A 192 -8.09 -48.66 -15.81
C SER A 192 -7.58 -47.47 -15.00
N ILE A 193 -6.38 -47.61 -14.42
CA ILE A 193 -5.71 -46.59 -13.61
C ILE A 193 -5.34 -45.41 -14.52
N PRO A 194 -5.92 -44.21 -14.31
CA PRO A 194 -5.72 -43.05 -15.18
C PRO A 194 -4.42 -42.31 -14.84
N LEU A 195 -3.30 -43.03 -14.74
CA LEU A 195 -2.01 -42.49 -14.28
C LEU A 195 -1.53 -41.31 -15.14
N LYS A 196 -1.70 -41.40 -16.46
CA LYS A 196 -1.34 -40.30 -17.38
C LYS A 196 -2.15 -39.03 -17.11
N ALA A 197 -3.45 -39.17 -16.82
CA ALA A 197 -4.31 -38.03 -16.52
C ALA A 197 -3.95 -37.40 -15.17
N TRP A 198 -3.66 -38.21 -14.14
CA TRP A 198 -3.21 -37.69 -12.84
C TRP A 198 -1.90 -36.93 -12.93
N LYS A 199 -0.92 -37.43 -13.70
CA LYS A 199 0.35 -36.73 -13.93
C LYS A 199 0.15 -35.41 -14.69
N ALA A 200 -0.65 -35.42 -15.76
CA ALA A 200 -0.96 -34.19 -16.49
C ALA A 200 -1.67 -33.14 -15.62
N GLU A 201 -2.61 -33.57 -14.77
CA GLU A 201 -3.29 -32.69 -13.81
C GLU A 201 -2.31 -32.12 -12.77
N GLN A 202 -1.42 -32.97 -12.21
CA GLN A 202 -0.40 -32.57 -11.25
C GLN A 202 0.57 -31.53 -11.84
N GLU A 203 1.03 -31.74 -13.07
CA GLU A 203 1.90 -30.78 -13.78
C GLU A 203 1.21 -29.43 -13.96
N LYS A 204 -0.04 -29.43 -14.43
CA LYS A 204 -0.84 -28.20 -14.60
C LYS A 204 -1.01 -27.46 -13.28
N LEU A 205 -1.45 -28.15 -12.22
CA LEU A 205 -1.65 -27.56 -10.90
C LEU A 205 -0.35 -27.07 -10.26
N THR A 206 0.77 -27.75 -10.52
CA THR A 206 2.09 -27.32 -10.05
C THR A 206 2.53 -26.03 -10.71
N ALA A 207 2.28 -25.88 -12.02
CA ALA A 207 2.54 -24.64 -12.75
C ALA A 207 1.67 -23.48 -12.22
N GLU A 208 0.38 -23.73 -12.03
CA GLU A 208 -0.55 -22.74 -11.46
C GLU A 208 -0.15 -22.32 -10.04
N ARG A 209 0.17 -23.29 -9.18
CA ARG A 209 0.68 -23.02 -7.81
C ARG A 209 1.91 -22.13 -7.84
N LYS A 210 2.85 -22.41 -8.74
CA LYS A 210 4.11 -21.66 -8.87
C LYS A 210 3.84 -20.19 -9.22
N GLU A 211 2.94 -19.95 -10.17
CA GLU A 211 2.58 -18.60 -10.58
C GLU A 211 1.82 -17.84 -9.48
N LEU A 212 0.85 -18.48 -8.81
CA LEU A 212 0.13 -17.88 -7.69
C LEU A 212 1.06 -17.58 -6.50
N SER A 213 1.99 -18.49 -6.20
CA SER A 213 2.99 -18.30 -5.13
C SER A 213 3.93 -17.13 -5.43
N ARG A 214 4.34 -16.98 -6.70
CA ARG A 214 5.15 -15.83 -7.14
C ARG A 214 4.41 -14.51 -6.92
N ARG A 215 3.14 -14.43 -7.34
CA ARG A 215 2.30 -13.24 -7.12
C ARG A 215 2.09 -12.95 -5.65
N TYR A 216 1.81 -13.98 -4.84
CA TYR A 216 1.65 -13.84 -3.40
C TYR A 216 2.89 -13.25 -2.72
N LEU A 217 4.09 -13.71 -3.10
CA LEU A 217 5.35 -13.21 -2.55
C LEU A 217 5.60 -11.74 -2.93
N ALA A 218 5.38 -11.38 -4.21
CA ALA A 218 5.52 -10.00 -4.65
C ALA A 218 4.55 -9.07 -3.88
N LEU A 219 3.28 -9.46 -3.82
CA LEU A 219 2.26 -8.68 -3.10
C LEU A 219 2.55 -8.58 -1.59
N LYS A 220 3.09 -9.63 -0.98
CA LYS A 220 3.48 -9.61 0.44
C LYS A 220 4.54 -8.55 0.74
N ASP A 221 5.52 -8.39 -0.14
CA ASP A 221 6.56 -7.38 0.02
C ASP A 221 6.00 -5.97 -0.20
N GLU A 222 5.11 -5.80 -1.18
CA GLU A 222 4.40 -4.53 -1.42
C GLU A 222 3.52 -4.13 -0.22
N VAL A 223 2.71 -5.06 0.32
CA VAL A 223 1.88 -4.85 1.51
C VAL A 223 2.74 -4.44 2.72
N LYS A 224 3.90 -5.07 2.89
CA LYS A 224 4.81 -4.75 3.99
C LYS A 224 5.36 -3.33 3.88
N GLU A 225 5.70 -2.88 2.68
CA GLU A 225 6.15 -1.50 2.46
C GLU A 225 5.00 -0.50 2.61
N ALA A 226 3.83 -0.79 2.05
CA ALA A 226 2.63 0.04 2.20
C ALA A 226 2.22 0.19 3.68
N GLU A 227 2.34 -0.87 4.48
CA GLU A 227 2.08 -0.81 5.93
C GLU A 227 3.10 0.06 6.68
N ARG A 228 4.37 0.05 6.27
CA ARG A 228 5.37 0.98 6.83
C ARG A 228 5.03 2.43 6.49
N ILE A 229 4.64 2.69 5.24
CA ILE A 229 4.21 4.01 4.78
C ILE A 229 3.00 4.47 5.60
N ARG A 230 1.97 3.62 5.73
CA ARG A 230 0.79 3.89 6.56
C ARG A 230 1.18 4.30 7.97
N LYS A 231 2.00 3.50 8.66
CA LYS A 231 2.48 3.84 10.03
C LYS A 231 3.23 5.17 10.07
N GLY A 232 4.05 5.47 9.06
CA GLY A 232 4.75 6.74 8.93
C GLY A 232 3.79 7.92 8.80
N VAL A 233 2.78 7.82 7.92
CA VAL A 233 1.74 8.85 7.74
C VAL A 233 1.02 9.12 9.05
N TYR A 234 0.54 8.07 9.73
CA TYR A 234 -0.15 8.20 11.02
C TYR A 234 0.74 8.84 12.09
N ALA A 235 2.03 8.52 12.13
CA ALA A 235 2.96 9.11 13.08
C ALA A 235 3.14 10.62 12.85
N ILE A 236 3.31 11.04 11.59
CA ILE A 236 3.46 12.46 11.21
C ILE A 236 2.23 13.26 11.64
N LEU A 237 1.04 12.80 11.26
CA LEU A 237 -0.22 13.48 11.56
C LEU A 237 -0.49 13.54 13.08
N ARG A 238 -0.22 12.44 13.81
CA ARG A 238 -0.39 12.41 15.27
C ARG A 238 0.53 13.41 15.98
N GLU A 239 1.76 13.55 15.52
CA GLU A 239 2.69 14.52 16.11
C GLU A 239 2.29 15.96 15.83
N GLU A 240 1.78 16.24 14.62
CA GLU A 240 1.30 17.58 14.27
C GLU A 240 0.12 17.99 15.16
N ASN A 241 -0.89 17.12 15.28
CA ASN A 241 -2.05 17.37 16.15
C ASN A 241 -1.65 17.57 17.62
N ARG A 242 -0.60 16.90 18.11
CA ARG A 242 -0.10 17.07 19.48
C ARG A 242 0.58 18.42 19.71
N LYS A 243 1.16 19.03 18.69
CA LYS A 243 1.81 20.35 18.80
C LYS A 243 0.82 21.50 18.73
N GLU A 244 -0.31 21.31 18.06
CA GLU A 244 -1.37 22.32 17.95
C GLU A 244 -2.25 22.42 19.20
N GLN A 245 -2.26 21.40 20.07
CA GLN A 245 -2.89 21.51 21.38
C GLN A 245 -2.03 22.38 22.32
N PRO A 246 -2.53 23.53 22.81
CA PRO A 246 -1.80 24.29 23.81
C PRO A 246 -1.68 23.41 25.05
N THR A 247 -0.46 23.24 25.53
CA THR A 247 -0.24 22.70 26.87
C THR A 247 -0.94 23.66 27.81
N HIS A 248 -2.09 23.27 28.36
CA HIS A 248 -2.70 23.99 29.47
C HIS A 248 -1.76 23.84 30.66
N LYS A 249 -0.75 24.71 30.70
CA LYS A 249 -0.02 24.99 31.92
C LYS A 249 -1.04 25.65 32.83
N GLN A 250 -1.52 24.88 33.81
CA GLN A 250 -2.09 25.46 35.00
C GLN A 250 -0.95 26.21 35.69
N ASP A 251 -0.80 27.48 35.36
CA ASP A 251 -0.14 28.43 36.24
C ASP A 251 -1.07 28.58 37.46
N LEU A 252 -0.84 27.74 38.46
CA LEU A 252 -1.34 27.97 39.82
C LEU A 252 -0.43 29.02 40.44
N ASP A 253 -0.90 30.27 40.39
CA ASP A 253 -0.39 31.37 41.19
C ASP A 253 -0.21 30.94 42.65
N ARG A 254 1.00 31.19 43.19
CA ARG A 254 1.27 31.45 44.61
C ARG A 254 2.45 32.38 44.77
#